data_AF-A0A091MGT1-F1
#
_entry.id   AF-A0A091MGT1-F1
#
_cell.length_a   1.000
_cell.length_b   1.000
_cell.length_c   1.000
_cell.angle_alpha   90.00
_cell.angle_beta   90.00
_cell.angle_gamma   90.00
#
_symmetry.space_group_name_H-M   'P 1'
#
loop_
_entity.id
_entity.type
_entity.pdbx_description
1 polymer ?
#
loop_
_entity_poly.entity_id
_entity_poly.type
_entity_poly.pdbx_seq_one_letter_code
_entity_poly.pdbx_strand_id
1 'polypeptide(L)'
;DFLPLKCDACEQIFCTDHIAYAQHNCTSAYKKDVQVPVCPLCNTPVPVRRGEMPDVVVGEHIDRDCKSDPAQRKRKIFTNKCLKPGCKQKEMMKVICDQCHKNYCLKHRHPLDHDCSGAGHPLSKAG
;
A
#
# COMPACT_ATOMS: atom_id res chain seq x y z
N ASP A 1 -47.59 11.14 12.43
CA ASP A 1 -47.38 10.57 11.09
C ASP A 1 -46.57 9.29 11.15
N PHE A 2 -47.19 8.16 10.84
CA PHE A 2 -46.48 6.89 10.62
C PHE A 2 -46.56 6.60 9.13
N LEU A 3 -45.59 7.09 8.36
CA LEU A 3 -45.39 6.62 7.00
C LEU A 3 -44.56 5.33 7.09
N PRO A 4 -45.14 4.15 6.86
CA PRO A 4 -44.41 2.89 6.99
C PRO A 4 -43.37 2.79 5.88
N LEU A 5 -42.10 2.65 6.25
CA LEU A 5 -40.98 2.49 5.33
C LEU A 5 -40.37 1.11 5.48
N LYS A 6 -40.07 0.45 4.35
CA LYS A 6 -39.44 -0.87 4.32
C LYS A 6 -37.91 -0.70 4.31
N CYS A 7 -37.22 -1.32 5.27
CA CYS A 7 -35.77 -1.42 5.28
C CYS A 7 -35.29 -2.25 4.07
N ASP A 8 -34.35 -1.74 3.29
CA ASP A 8 -33.83 -2.38 2.08
C ASP A 8 -32.82 -3.52 2.36
N ALA A 9 -32.43 -3.70 3.63
CA ALA A 9 -31.51 -4.73 4.08
C ALA A 9 -32.21 -5.93 4.72
N CYS A 10 -33.10 -5.70 5.71
CA CYS A 10 -33.81 -6.77 6.44
C CYS A 10 -35.29 -6.89 6.06
N GLU A 11 -35.79 -6.03 5.18
CA GLU A 11 -37.17 -6.06 4.66
C GLU A 11 -38.28 -5.81 5.70
N GLN A 12 -37.93 -5.45 6.94
CA GLN A 12 -38.89 -5.08 7.99
C GLN A 12 -39.37 -3.63 7.84
N ILE A 13 -40.52 -3.33 8.44
CA ILE A 13 -41.17 -2.01 8.37
C ILE A 13 -40.84 -1.18 9.62
N PHE A 14 -40.42 0.06 9.42
CA PHE A 14 -40.13 1.03 10.48
C PHE A 14 -40.73 2.40 10.13
N CYS A 15 -40.80 3.30 11.12
CA CYS A 15 -41.09 4.71 10.84
C CYS A 15 -39.82 5.44 10.37
N THR A 16 -39.98 6.69 9.92
CA THR A 16 -38.90 7.58 9.47
C THR A 16 -37.76 7.69 10.48
N ASP A 17 -38.09 7.71 11.77
CA ASP A 17 -37.11 7.97 12.83
C ASP A 17 -36.41 6.71 13.33
N HIS A 18 -36.81 5.52 12.85
CA HIS A 18 -36.25 4.23 13.27
C HIS A 18 -35.77 3.34 12.11
N ILE A 19 -35.88 3.79 10.87
CA ILE A 19 -35.47 3.01 9.69
C ILE A 19 -33.95 2.91 9.53
N ALA A 20 -33.15 3.79 10.16
CA ALA A 20 -31.70 3.70 10.08
C ALA A 20 -31.20 2.38 10.68
N TYR A 21 -30.24 1.72 10.03
CA TYR A 21 -29.81 0.37 10.42
C TYR A 21 -29.36 0.27 11.89
N ALA A 22 -28.70 1.30 12.40
CA ALA A 22 -28.23 1.36 13.80
C ALA A 22 -29.37 1.50 14.82
N GLN A 23 -30.50 2.10 14.45
CA GLN A 23 -31.62 2.34 15.38
C GLN A 23 -32.47 1.09 15.61
N HIS A 24 -32.46 0.15 14.67
CA HIS A 24 -33.20 -1.10 14.80
C HIS A 24 -32.29 -2.35 14.82
N ASN A 25 -30.99 -2.17 15.05
CA ASN A 25 -29.99 -3.25 15.06
C ASN A 25 -30.15 -4.20 13.86
N CYS A 26 -30.16 -3.64 12.65
CA CYS A 26 -30.43 -4.40 11.43
C CYS A 26 -29.45 -5.57 11.27
N THR A 27 -29.98 -6.79 11.33
CA THR A 27 -29.19 -8.03 11.19
C THR A 27 -28.54 -8.17 9.82
N SER A 28 -29.04 -7.45 8.81
CA SER A 28 -28.56 -7.45 7.43
C SER A 28 -27.84 -6.16 7.03
N ALA A 29 -27.57 -5.23 7.97
CA ALA A 29 -26.92 -3.94 7.68
C ALA A 29 -25.66 -4.10 6.83
N TYR A 30 -24.81 -5.06 7.21
CA TYR A 30 -23.52 -5.34 6.56
C TYR A 30 -23.61 -5.62 5.05
N LYS A 31 -24.79 -5.96 4.52
CA LYS A 31 -25.00 -6.22 3.08
C LYS A 31 -25.23 -4.94 2.27
N LYS A 32 -25.72 -3.88 2.91
CA LYS A 32 -26.23 -2.67 2.26
C LYS A 32 -25.58 -1.39 2.76
N ASP A 33 -25.09 -1.39 4.01
CA ASP A 33 -24.43 -0.28 4.67
C ASP A 33 -22.99 -0.10 4.16
N VAL A 34 -22.85 0.45 2.97
CA VAL A 34 -21.55 0.73 2.35
C VAL A 34 -21.00 2.03 2.93
N GLN A 35 -20.16 1.89 3.97
CA GLN A 35 -19.43 3.01 4.56
C GLN A 35 -18.12 3.25 3.82
N VAL A 36 -17.83 4.53 3.50
CA VAL A 36 -16.57 4.94 2.88
C VAL A 36 -15.60 5.33 3.99
N PRO A 37 -14.55 4.52 4.27
CA PRO A 37 -13.58 4.87 5.30
C PRO A 37 -12.77 6.10 4.89
N VAL A 38 -12.27 6.82 5.89
CA VAL A 38 -11.40 7.97 5.70
C VAL A 38 -9.97 7.59 6.05
N CYS A 39 -9.01 7.97 5.20
CA CYS A 39 -7.60 7.76 5.48
C CYS A 39 -7.17 8.60 6.69
N PRO A 40 -6.60 8.00 7.76
CA PRO A 40 -6.24 8.71 8.98
C PRO A 40 -5.06 9.69 8.80
N LEU A 41 -4.31 9.59 7.71
CA LEU A 41 -3.12 10.42 7.47
C LEU A 41 -3.38 11.64 6.59
N CYS A 42 -4.30 11.53 5.61
CA CYS A 42 -4.58 12.61 4.66
C CYS A 42 -6.05 13.06 4.66
N ASN A 43 -6.88 12.49 5.54
CA ASN A 43 -8.29 12.80 5.70
C ASN A 43 -9.11 12.72 4.39
N THR A 44 -8.63 11.94 3.41
CA THR A 44 -9.30 11.76 2.12
C THR A 44 -10.16 10.48 2.20
N PRO A 45 -11.41 10.51 1.70
CA PRO A 45 -12.24 9.30 1.62
C PRO A 45 -11.59 8.28 0.70
N VAL A 46 -11.52 7.02 1.14
CA VAL A 46 -10.93 5.90 0.40
C VAL A 46 -12.06 4.99 -0.10
N PRO A 47 -12.34 4.94 -1.41
CA PRO A 47 -13.39 4.08 -1.95
C PRO A 47 -13.06 2.60 -1.74
N VAL A 48 -13.99 1.85 -1.14
CA VAL A 48 -13.88 0.39 -0.91
C VAL A 48 -14.89 -0.32 -1.79
N ARG A 49 -14.46 -1.36 -2.53
CA ARG A 49 -15.39 -2.16 -3.35
C ARG A 49 -16.13 -3.17 -2.48
N ARG A 50 -17.30 -3.62 -2.96
CA ARG A 50 -18.07 -4.68 -2.28
C ARG A 50 -17.21 -5.94 -2.16
N GLY A 51 -17.04 -6.45 -0.95
CA GLY A 51 -16.25 -7.65 -0.65
C GLY A 51 -14.79 -7.38 -0.26
N GLU A 52 -14.31 -6.13 -0.36
CA GLU A 52 -12.99 -5.76 0.15
C GLU A 52 -13.08 -5.31 1.62
N MET A 53 -12.04 -5.60 2.40
CA MET A 53 -11.96 -5.14 3.79
C MET A 53 -11.50 -3.67 3.83
N PRO A 54 -12.23 -2.77 4.53
CA PRO A 54 -11.87 -1.35 4.63
C PRO A 54 -10.42 -1.11 5.07
N ASP A 55 -9.95 -1.85 6.07
CA ASP A 55 -8.59 -1.70 6.61
C ASP A 55 -7.50 -2.02 5.58
N VAL A 56 -7.73 -3.04 4.74
CA VAL A 56 -6.78 -3.45 3.70
C VAL A 56 -6.68 -2.37 2.62
N VAL A 57 -7.83 -1.85 2.17
CA VAL A 57 -7.89 -0.82 1.12
C VAL A 57 -7.29 0.50 1.62
N VAL A 58 -7.57 0.89 2.86
CA VAL A 58 -6.95 2.08 3.49
C VAL A 58 -5.44 1.88 3.65
N GLY A 59 -5.00 0.68 4.05
CA GLY A 59 -3.57 0.33 4.13
C GLY A 59 -2.86 0.44 2.78
N GLU A 60 -3.45 -0.10 1.71
CA GLU A 60 -2.92 0.00 0.36
C GLU A 60 -2.83 1.46 -0.11
N HIS A 61 -3.88 2.24 0.14
CA HIS A 61 -3.87 3.67 -0.14
C HIS A 61 -2.71 4.37 0.60
N ILE A 62 -2.51 4.11 1.90
CA ILE A 62 -1.42 4.70 2.70
C ILE A 62 -0.06 4.43 2.05
N ASP A 63 0.18 3.20 1.61
CA ASP A 63 1.46 2.82 1.03
C ASP A 63 1.69 3.40 -0.37
N ARG A 64 0.67 3.40 -1.23
CA ARG A 64 0.83 3.66 -2.66
C ARG A 64 0.40 5.05 -3.13
N ASP A 65 -0.72 5.56 -2.61
CA ASP A 65 -1.42 6.73 -3.18
C ASP A 65 -1.52 7.92 -2.22
N CYS A 66 -1.36 7.68 -0.91
CA CYS A 66 -1.50 8.72 0.11
C CYS A 66 -0.46 9.83 -0.09
N LYS A 67 -0.94 11.07 -0.06
CA LYS A 67 -0.13 12.28 -0.27
C LYS A 67 0.25 12.98 1.04
N SER A 68 -0.08 12.39 2.19
CA SER A 68 0.35 12.91 3.48
C SER A 68 1.88 12.93 3.58
N ASP A 69 2.43 13.90 4.29
CA ASP A 69 3.88 14.01 4.48
C ASP A 69 4.52 12.73 5.10
N PRO A 70 3.91 12.06 6.11
CA PRO A 70 4.40 10.78 6.62
C PRO A 70 4.45 9.68 5.55
N ALA A 71 3.42 9.56 4.71
CA ALA A 71 3.37 8.57 3.63
C ALA A 71 4.44 8.84 2.56
N GLN A 72 4.64 10.11 2.20
CA GLN A 72 5.68 10.49 1.24
C GLN A 72 7.09 10.23 1.79
N ARG A 73 7.35 10.49 3.08
CA ARG A 73 8.64 10.18 3.71
C ARG A 73 8.95 8.68 3.68
N LYS A 74 7.96 7.82 3.94
CA LYS A 74 8.12 6.35 3.82
C LYS A 74 8.58 5.92 2.42
N ARG A 75 8.06 6.54 1.35
CA ARG A 75 8.48 6.26 -0.04
C ARG A 75 9.91 6.73 -0.35
N LYS A 76 10.39 7.77 0.32
CA LYS A 76 11.77 8.27 0.21
C LYS A 76 12.80 7.40 0.94
N ILE A 77 12.40 6.32 1.62
CA ILE A 77 13.37 5.40 2.27
C ILE A 77 14.14 4.59 1.21
N PHE A 78 13.50 4.23 0.09
CA PHE A 78 14.13 3.50 -1.01
C PHE A 78 14.74 4.44 -2.06
N THR A 79 15.83 5.12 -1.70
CA THR A 79 16.50 6.10 -2.58
C THR A 79 17.75 5.57 -3.26
N ASN A 80 18.36 4.50 -2.77
CA ASN A 80 19.68 4.07 -3.22
C ASN A 80 19.59 3.23 -4.50
N LYS A 81 19.63 3.91 -5.65
CA LYS A 81 19.50 3.30 -6.98
C LYS A 81 20.70 2.42 -7.33
N CYS A 82 20.44 1.22 -7.84
CA CYS A 82 21.47 0.35 -8.41
C CYS A 82 22.08 0.96 -9.69
N LEU A 83 23.41 1.00 -9.79
CA LEU A 83 24.14 1.49 -10.96
C LEU A 83 24.40 0.42 -12.02
N LYS A 84 23.98 -0.83 -11.81
CA LYS A 84 24.06 -1.85 -12.86
C LYS A 84 23.13 -1.48 -14.02
N PRO A 85 23.61 -1.44 -15.27
CA PRO A 85 22.77 -1.23 -16.45
C PRO A 85 21.55 -2.18 -16.47
N GLY A 86 20.37 -1.64 -16.78
CA GLY A 86 19.11 -2.42 -16.81
C GLY A 86 18.46 -2.67 -15.44
N CYS A 87 19.13 -2.41 -14.32
CA CYS A 87 18.54 -2.58 -12.99
C CYS A 87 17.75 -1.33 -12.55
N LYS A 88 16.49 -1.52 -12.15
CA LYS A 88 15.62 -0.45 -11.61
C LYS A 88 15.44 -0.52 -10.08
N GLN A 89 16.13 -1.44 -9.42
CA GLN A 89 16.02 -1.62 -7.97
C GLN A 89 16.61 -0.43 -7.21
N LYS A 90 15.95 -0.08 -6.10
CA LYS A 90 16.40 0.91 -5.13
C LYS A 90 16.37 0.26 -3.76
N GLU A 91 17.44 0.41 -2.99
CA GLU A 91 17.56 -0.15 -1.65
C GLU A 91 17.34 0.91 -0.56
N MET A 92 16.95 0.46 0.64
CA MET A 92 16.82 1.34 1.81
C MET A 92 18.17 1.87 2.29
N MET A 93 19.23 1.08 2.13
CA MET A 93 20.60 1.45 2.48
C MET A 93 21.48 1.54 1.24
N LYS A 94 22.60 2.28 1.34
CA LYS A 94 23.64 2.25 0.31
C LYS A 94 24.37 0.91 0.36
N VAL A 95 24.59 0.31 -0.79
CA VAL A 95 25.41 -0.89 -0.96
C VAL A 95 26.56 -0.51 -1.89
N ILE A 96 27.65 -0.05 -1.30
CA ILE A 96 28.82 0.45 -2.04
C ILE A 96 29.77 -0.72 -2.30
N CYS A 97 30.19 -0.89 -3.54
CA CYS A 97 31.21 -1.87 -3.88
C CYS A 97 32.59 -1.38 -3.40
N ASP A 98 33.34 -2.23 -2.70
CA ASP A 98 34.66 -1.87 -2.17
C ASP A 98 35.73 -1.68 -3.25
N GLN A 99 35.51 -2.20 -4.47
CA GLN A 99 36.48 -2.11 -5.56
C GLN A 99 36.25 -0.93 -6.52
N CYS A 100 34.98 -0.64 -6.85
CA CYS A 100 34.64 0.42 -7.80
C CYS A 100 33.91 1.61 -7.16
N HIS A 101 33.60 1.53 -5.86
CA HIS A 101 32.93 2.56 -5.06
C HIS A 101 31.57 3.06 -5.60
N LYS A 102 30.95 2.27 -6.48
CA LYS A 102 29.61 2.51 -7.02
C LYS A 102 28.54 1.82 -6.15
N ASN A 103 27.34 2.39 -6.13
CA ASN A 103 26.18 1.85 -5.42
C ASN A 103 25.40 0.81 -6.24
N TYR A 104 25.05 -0.30 -5.61
CA TYR A 104 24.29 -1.40 -6.21
C TYR A 104 23.09 -1.81 -5.34
N CYS A 105 22.30 -2.77 -5.79
CA CYS A 105 21.27 -3.42 -4.95
C CYS A 105 21.83 -4.69 -4.31
N LEU A 106 21.08 -5.31 -3.38
CA LEU A 106 21.53 -6.52 -2.69
C LEU A 106 21.81 -7.70 -3.65
N LYS A 107 21.10 -7.74 -4.80
CA LYS A 107 21.30 -8.73 -5.87
C LYS A 107 22.53 -8.48 -6.73
N HIS A 108 23.05 -7.26 -6.75
CA HIS A 108 24.19 -6.86 -7.58
C HIS A 108 25.36 -6.35 -6.73
N ARG A 109 25.38 -6.69 -5.44
CA ARG A 109 26.40 -6.24 -4.48
C ARG A 109 27.78 -6.83 -4.77
N HIS A 110 27.82 -8.05 -5.32
CA HIS A 110 29.06 -8.75 -5.61
C HIS A 110 29.67 -8.25 -6.92
N PRO A 111 31.00 -8.16 -7.03
CA PRO A 111 31.70 -7.70 -8.24
C PRO A 111 31.30 -8.45 -9.52
N LEU A 112 30.99 -9.74 -9.41
CA LEU A 112 30.59 -10.60 -10.54
C LEU A 112 29.17 -10.28 -11.06
N ASP A 113 28.33 -9.65 -10.24
CA ASP A 113 26.93 -9.42 -10.57
C ASP A 113 26.68 -8.06 -11.24
N HIS A 114 27.69 -7.18 -11.31
CA HIS A 114 27.55 -5.81 -11.81
C HIS A 114 28.63 -5.34 -12.78
N ASP A 115 29.38 -6.28 -13.38
CA ASP A 115 30.46 -5.96 -14.33
C ASP A 115 31.44 -4.96 -13.71
N CYS A 116 32.00 -5.32 -12.55
CA CYS A 116 32.81 -4.41 -11.74
C CYS A 116 33.99 -3.82 -12.52
N SER A 117 34.09 -2.49 -12.55
CA SER A 117 35.21 -1.78 -13.17
C SER A 117 36.40 -1.58 -12.22
N GLY A 118 36.41 -2.25 -11.06
CA GLY A 118 37.50 -2.15 -10.09
C GLY A 118 38.71 -2.97 -10.53
N ALA A 119 39.92 -2.52 -10.18
CA ALA A 119 41.17 -3.18 -10.57
C ALA A 119 41.40 -4.56 -9.92
N GLY A 120 40.44 -5.08 -9.16
CA GLY A 120 40.49 -6.38 -8.50
C GLY A 120 39.72 -7.45 -9.27
N HIS A 121 40.17 -7.79 -10.48
CA HIS A 121 39.73 -9.02 -11.16
C HIS A 121 40.44 -10.23 -10.52
N PRO A 122 39.77 -11.12 -9.76
CA PRO A 122 40.11 -12.52 -9.82
C PRO A 122 39.35 -13.08 -11.01
N LEU A 123 40.04 -13.23 -12.13
CA LEU A 123 39.65 -14.16 -13.18
C LEU A 123 39.77 -15.58 -12.61
N SER A 124 38.80 -16.02 -11.82
CA SER A 124 38.65 -17.44 -11.53
C SER A 124 37.67 -18.02 -12.53
N LYS A 125 38.21 -18.48 -13.67
CA LYS A 125 37.53 -19.47 -14.51
C LYS A 125 37.28 -20.70 -13.65
N ALA A 126 36.03 -21.06 -13.46
CA ALA A 126 35.66 -22.35 -12.88
C ALA A 126 36.11 -23.48 -13.83
N GLY A 127 36.83 -24.45 -13.28
CA GLY A 127 37.06 -25.78 -13.83
C GLY A 127 36.53 -26.80 -12.84
#